data_AF-A0A255SMP9-F1
#
_entry.id   AF-A0A255SMP9-F1
#
_cell.length_a   1.000
_cell.length_b   1.000
_cell.length_c   1.000
_cell.angle_alpha   90.00
_cell.angle_beta   90.00
_cell.angle_gamma   90.00
#
_symmetry.space_group_name_H-M   'P 1'
#
loop_
_entity.id
_entity.type
_entity.pdbx_description
1 polymer ?
#
loop_
_entity_poly.entity_id
_entity_poly.type
_entity_poly.pdbx_seq_one_letter_code
_entity_poly.pdbx_strand_id
1 'polypeptide(L)'
;MKKKSFLLIAVMLTIAASAMAQKHVVEENYWWNDQPEGYLWSMGTFSTAEVNVAAMIPQDMEGCVIDEVAFYASDISQLTDIKLFVTRKLSKDINNLDIVLTPTELPTEADAQGKWRVRAKLPEDFIVPFGGAYIGYKVTPTDGMASAMNTWTDSPDGWPLPADKSMFIQGGPELQWSSLGDTFGAAAVTAHVKARNVEDNSVALYEKTEYVKLTGEKDFEYILPVKNRSAKDIQSLTYTVSIDGGEAKEFTYTFQYQFKAFGLSSIVGKIDAPDTDGCHSMDIDITKVDGVENTSDARSMKLMLVTVPKSAPRNTIVESFRSAGLGMMPLNIIGERKLKELYGGKAIILGANSDDYWECADYQEVVRKYYYNNLNNFCFDRALPAIDPYRGYHLYEKSGEMVYSTNEAFDYINAITSEATVGIDARWHSDEGTTIDVDVTTTFLYDREDAPYHLELYLKESPIQAVGKDDDNWWNEAISNAYSGSEEELPEEFDWFVQAVPIIPGYIFENVVRACWGALTGIDGSIMAPIVKNVPQTYSTTLDLSEIDIRDKNNLHLVAMLVNEGGTVVNAAEVSLGNATSIESIKESTKAIVPDQIYNLRGIEMKTEKGIYIKGGKVRIKN
;
A
#
# COMPACT_ATOMS: atom_id res chain seq x y z
N MET A 1 15.42 69.26 -35.05
CA MET A 1 15.06 69.34 -33.62
C MET A 1 13.85 68.44 -33.36
N LYS A 2 14.09 67.32 -32.66
CA LYS A 2 13.25 66.51 -31.74
C LYS A 2 11.72 66.39 -32.06
N LYS A 3 11.24 65.20 -32.48
CA LYS A 3 10.71 64.06 -31.67
C LYS A 3 9.40 64.44 -30.93
N LYS A 4 8.29 63.70 -30.90
CA LYS A 4 7.94 62.28 -31.15
C LYS A 4 6.39 62.16 -31.07
N SER A 5 5.81 61.17 -31.77
CA SER A 5 4.49 60.58 -31.50
C SER A 5 4.32 60.17 -30.04
N PHE A 6 3.09 60.10 -29.50
CA PHE A 6 2.61 58.91 -28.78
C PHE A 6 1.08 58.89 -28.68
N LEU A 7 0.55 57.75 -29.12
CA LEU A 7 -0.82 57.25 -29.02
C LEU A 7 -1.21 57.12 -27.54
N LEU A 8 -2.41 57.57 -27.18
CA LEU A 8 -3.04 57.27 -25.89
C LEU A 8 -3.48 55.79 -25.94
N ILE A 9 -2.65 54.88 -25.44
CA ILE A 9 -3.07 53.51 -25.13
C ILE A 9 -3.61 53.54 -23.70
N ALA A 10 -4.90 53.28 -23.55
CA ALA A 10 -5.53 53.00 -22.27
C ALA A 10 -4.92 51.72 -21.70
N VAL A 11 -4.13 51.86 -20.63
CA VAL A 11 -3.71 50.73 -19.80
C VAL A 11 -4.90 50.37 -18.92
N MET A 12 -5.66 49.32 -19.30
CA MET A 12 -6.42 48.56 -18.32
C MET A 12 -5.41 47.85 -17.43
N LEU A 13 -5.11 48.43 -16.27
CA LEU A 13 -4.57 47.72 -15.13
C LEU A 13 -5.70 46.85 -14.57
N THR A 14 -5.86 45.65 -15.11
CA THR A 14 -6.47 44.55 -14.36
C THR A 14 -5.49 44.20 -13.26
N ILE A 15 -5.72 44.75 -12.07
CA ILE A 15 -5.14 44.24 -10.84
C ILE A 15 -5.74 42.84 -10.69
N ALA A 16 -4.97 41.81 -11.06
CA ALA A 16 -5.20 40.46 -10.56
C ALA A 16 -4.97 40.53 -9.06
N ALA A 17 -6.03 40.79 -8.30
CA ALA A 17 -6.04 40.48 -6.89
C ALA A 17 -5.97 38.96 -6.82
N SER A 18 -4.76 38.43 -6.61
CA SER A 18 -4.62 37.10 -6.03
C SER A 18 -5.36 37.16 -4.70
N ALA A 19 -6.57 36.63 -4.65
CA ALA A 19 -7.27 36.39 -3.41
C ALA A 19 -6.39 35.39 -2.63
N MET A 20 -5.56 35.91 -1.71
CA MET A 20 -4.95 35.03 -0.71
C MET A 20 -6.10 34.30 -0.04
N ALA A 21 -5.99 32.96 0.04
CA ALA A 21 -6.96 32.11 0.71
C ALA A 21 -7.32 32.75 2.05
N GLN A 22 -8.56 33.22 2.19
CA GLN A 22 -9.00 33.80 3.44
C GLN A 22 -9.27 32.64 4.40
N LYS A 23 -8.19 32.10 4.99
CA LYS A 23 -8.27 31.17 6.11
C LYS A 23 -9.07 31.85 7.21
N HIS A 24 -10.21 31.30 7.56
CA HIS A 24 -11.01 31.77 8.67
C HIS A 24 -11.06 30.69 9.75
N VAL A 25 -11.16 31.16 11.00
CA VAL A 25 -11.16 30.31 12.17
C VAL A 25 -12.61 30.12 12.60
N VAL A 26 -13.07 28.88 12.60
CA VAL A 26 -14.37 28.50 13.15
C VAL A 26 -14.17 28.06 14.60
N GLU A 27 -14.91 28.63 15.54
CA GLU A 27 -14.88 28.19 16.94
C GLU A 27 -15.61 26.86 17.08
N GLU A 28 -14.96 25.87 17.69
CA GLU A 28 -15.51 24.52 17.84
C GLU A 28 -15.72 24.14 19.32
N ASN A 29 -14.85 24.60 20.22
CA ASN A 29 -14.93 24.48 21.68
C ASN A 29 -15.59 23.18 22.22
N TYR A 30 -14.97 22.03 21.93
CA TYR A 30 -15.37 20.72 22.47
C TYR A 30 -14.15 19.86 22.83
N TRP A 31 -14.38 18.76 23.55
CA TRP A 31 -13.35 17.75 23.82
C TRP A 31 -13.54 16.53 22.92
N TRP A 32 -12.57 16.29 22.03
CA TRP A 32 -12.53 15.11 21.19
C TRP A 32 -12.23 13.86 22.01
N ASN A 33 -12.89 12.76 21.66
CA ASN A 33 -12.80 11.45 22.34
C ASN A 33 -13.20 11.49 23.83
N ASP A 34 -13.93 12.53 24.28
CA ASP A 34 -14.41 12.61 25.67
C ASP A 34 -15.72 11.84 25.83
N GLN A 35 -15.76 10.93 26.80
CA GLN A 35 -16.93 10.10 27.12
C GLN A 35 -17.36 10.38 28.57
N PRO A 36 -17.99 11.53 28.85
CA PRO A 36 -18.33 11.93 30.21
C PRO A 36 -19.30 10.94 30.88
N GLU A 37 -20.23 10.38 30.11
CA GLU A 37 -21.20 9.37 30.56
C GLU A 37 -20.67 7.92 30.43
N GLY A 38 -19.57 7.72 29.71
CA GLY A 38 -18.95 6.41 29.52
C GLY A 38 -18.23 5.90 30.76
N TYR A 39 -18.05 4.59 30.84
CA TYR A 39 -17.26 3.96 31.88
C TYR A 39 -15.78 3.95 31.49
N LEU A 40 -14.92 4.00 32.51
CA LEU A 40 -13.49 3.84 32.34
C LEU A 40 -13.12 2.40 32.69
N TRP A 41 -12.53 1.69 31.74
CA TRP A 41 -11.91 0.40 32.02
C TRP A 41 -10.40 0.59 32.15
N SER A 42 -9.83 -0.05 33.18
CA SER A 42 -8.40 0.03 33.45
C SER A 42 -7.79 -1.36 33.52
N MET A 43 -6.57 -1.48 32.99
CA MET A 43 -5.81 -2.72 32.99
C MET A 43 -4.48 -2.53 33.73
N GLY A 44 -4.14 -3.53 34.55
CA GLY A 44 -2.84 -3.64 35.21
C GLY A 44 -1.74 -4.05 34.23
N THR A 45 -0.51 -3.59 34.48
CA THR A 45 0.62 -3.71 33.55
C THR A 45 1.50 -4.95 33.77
N PHE A 46 1.18 -5.76 34.78
CA PHE A 46 1.98 -6.91 35.27
C PHE A 46 3.48 -6.58 35.49
N SER A 47 3.84 -5.30 35.56
CA SER A 47 5.20 -4.78 35.62
C SER A 47 5.21 -3.31 36.07
N THR A 48 6.34 -2.84 36.60
CA THR A 48 6.57 -1.42 36.92
C THR A 48 7.28 -0.67 35.80
N ALA A 49 7.32 -1.25 34.60
CA ALA A 49 7.92 -0.63 33.44
C ALA A 49 7.06 0.55 32.95
N GLU A 50 7.70 1.50 32.29
CA GLU A 50 7.03 2.61 31.63
C GLU A 50 5.94 2.13 30.66
N VAL A 51 4.79 2.81 30.68
CA VAL A 51 3.68 2.56 29.77
C VAL A 51 3.34 3.81 28.99
N ASN A 52 3.35 3.66 27.67
CA ASN A 52 3.01 4.71 26.72
C ASN A 52 1.76 4.29 25.95
N VAL A 53 0.73 5.12 26.00
CA VAL A 53 -0.55 4.90 25.34
C VAL A 53 -0.86 6.11 24.46
N ALA A 54 -1.33 5.86 23.24
CA ALA A 54 -1.78 6.90 22.33
C ALA A 54 -3.18 6.59 21.78
N ALA A 55 -3.88 7.65 21.38
CA ALA A 55 -5.06 7.63 20.52
C ALA A 55 -4.71 8.35 19.21
N MET A 56 -5.10 7.75 18.08
CA MET A 56 -5.00 8.43 16.78
C MET A 56 -6.16 9.42 16.62
N ILE A 57 -5.83 10.70 16.47
CA ILE A 57 -6.75 11.73 15.99
C ILE A 57 -6.99 11.49 14.49
N PRO A 58 -8.24 11.31 14.06
CA PRO A 58 -8.55 10.96 12.68
C PRO A 58 -8.28 12.10 11.69
N GLN A 59 -8.10 11.73 10.42
CA GLN A 59 -7.73 12.66 9.35
C GLN A 59 -8.77 13.75 9.03
N ASP A 60 -10.04 13.52 9.38
CA ASP A 60 -11.14 14.47 9.20
C ASP A 60 -11.10 15.63 10.21
N MET A 61 -10.26 15.51 11.24
CA MET A 61 -9.91 16.59 12.16
C MET A 61 -8.76 17.47 11.66
N GLU A 62 -8.26 17.30 10.43
CA GLU A 62 -7.27 18.22 9.86
C GLU A 62 -7.72 19.69 10.00
N GLY A 63 -6.78 20.53 10.38
CA GLY A 63 -7.01 21.96 10.61
C GLY A 63 -7.63 22.29 11.98
N CYS A 64 -8.10 21.29 12.75
CA CYS A 64 -8.46 21.50 14.15
C CYS A 64 -7.27 22.06 14.93
N VAL A 65 -7.56 22.99 15.82
CA VAL A 65 -6.61 23.64 16.71
C VAL A 65 -6.80 23.07 18.10
N ILE A 66 -5.80 22.33 18.55
CA ILE A 66 -5.73 21.75 19.88
C ILE A 66 -4.91 22.67 20.77
N ASP A 67 -5.43 23.00 21.95
CA ASP A 67 -4.71 23.79 22.95
C ASP A 67 -4.57 23.09 24.30
N GLU A 68 -5.24 21.96 24.50
CA GLU A 68 -5.15 21.16 25.72
C GLU A 68 -5.30 19.67 25.42
N VAL A 69 -4.58 18.84 26.15
CA VAL A 69 -4.71 17.38 26.12
C VAL A 69 -4.97 16.84 27.51
N ALA A 70 -5.69 15.73 27.61
CA ALA A 70 -6.00 15.09 28.87
C ALA A 70 -6.09 13.59 28.74
N PHE A 71 -5.88 12.87 29.84
CA PHE A 71 -6.23 11.46 29.94
C PHE A 71 -7.00 11.18 31.23
N TYR A 72 -7.73 10.07 31.24
CA TYR A 72 -8.47 9.60 32.39
C TYR A 72 -7.81 8.34 32.99
N ALA A 73 -7.74 8.29 34.32
CA ALA A 73 -7.27 7.15 35.09
C ALA A 73 -8.28 6.76 36.16
N SER A 74 -8.29 5.48 36.57
CA SER A 74 -9.10 5.01 37.69
C SER A 74 -8.50 5.41 39.05
N ASP A 75 -7.18 5.52 39.14
CA ASP A 75 -6.46 5.97 40.34
C ASP A 75 -5.08 6.51 39.97
N ILE A 76 -4.88 7.83 40.08
CA ILE A 76 -3.58 8.45 39.78
C ILE A 76 -2.54 8.24 40.87
N SER A 77 -2.93 7.79 42.08
CA SER A 77 -1.96 7.53 43.16
C SER A 77 -1.04 6.34 42.87
N GLN A 78 -1.44 5.49 41.91
CA GLN A 78 -0.70 4.34 41.42
C GLN A 78 0.25 4.67 40.26
N LEU A 79 0.33 5.95 39.88
CA LEU A 79 1.06 6.42 38.69
C LEU A 79 2.07 7.49 39.06
N THR A 80 3.25 7.41 38.45
CA THR A 80 4.35 8.39 38.58
C THR A 80 4.88 8.78 37.20
N ASP A 81 5.76 9.78 37.13
CA ASP A 81 6.32 10.31 35.87
C ASP A 81 5.26 10.55 34.77
N ILE A 82 4.14 11.13 35.18
CA ILE A 82 2.99 11.37 34.31
C ILE A 82 3.37 12.45 33.28
N LYS A 83 3.30 12.11 32.00
CA LYS A 83 3.42 13.07 30.89
C LYS A 83 2.27 12.89 29.92
N LEU A 84 1.87 13.98 29.28
CA LEU A 84 0.96 13.99 28.14
C LEU A 84 1.74 14.37 26.89
N PHE A 85 1.25 13.98 25.71
CA PHE A 85 1.85 14.39 24.46
C PHE A 85 0.83 14.58 23.34
N VAL A 86 1.23 15.37 22.36
CA VAL A 86 0.62 15.45 21.03
C VAL A 86 1.72 15.41 19.98
N THR A 87 1.50 14.67 18.90
CA THR A 87 2.51 14.46 17.85
C THR A 87 1.88 14.14 16.51
N ARG A 88 2.55 14.53 15.42
CA ARG A 88 2.17 14.16 14.05
C ARG A 88 2.59 12.72 13.73
N LYS A 89 3.66 12.23 14.35
CA LYS A 89 4.20 10.88 14.13
C LYS A 89 4.68 10.28 15.44
N LEU A 90 4.34 9.01 15.65
CA LEU A 90 4.86 8.24 16.78
C LEU A 90 6.36 7.95 16.59
N SER A 91 7.11 8.02 17.68
CA SER A 91 8.55 7.78 17.75
C SER A 91 8.84 6.68 18.77
N LYS A 92 9.94 5.94 18.57
CA LYS A 92 10.43 5.00 19.58
C LYS A 92 10.88 5.71 20.86
N ASP A 93 11.53 6.86 20.73
CA ASP A 93 11.84 7.73 21.88
C ASP A 93 10.74 8.77 22.02
N ILE A 94 10.04 8.74 23.15
CA ILE A 94 8.94 9.66 23.43
C ILE A 94 9.42 11.12 23.49
N ASN A 95 10.69 11.38 23.81
CA ASN A 95 11.22 12.74 23.83
C ASN A 95 11.41 13.34 22.43
N ASN A 96 11.31 12.52 21.38
CA ASN A 96 11.32 12.97 19.98
C ASN A 96 9.91 13.20 19.41
N LEU A 97 8.87 13.17 20.24
CA LEU A 97 7.52 13.60 19.85
C LEU A 97 7.43 15.13 19.79
N ASP A 98 6.49 15.66 19.00
CA ASP A 98 6.41 17.12 18.75
C ASP A 98 6.24 17.93 20.04
N ILE A 99 5.29 17.54 20.91
CA ILE A 99 5.07 18.18 22.21
C ILE A 99 4.90 17.11 23.27
N VAL A 100 5.77 17.12 24.27
CA VAL A 100 5.68 16.30 25.49
C VAL A 100 5.71 17.21 26.69
N LEU A 101 4.76 17.02 27.60
CA LEU A 101 4.52 17.94 28.69
C LEU A 101 4.21 17.20 30.00
N THR A 102 4.75 17.72 31.09
CA THR A 102 4.41 17.27 32.45
C THR A 102 3.26 18.15 32.97
N PRO A 103 2.13 17.57 33.43
CA PRO A 103 1.05 18.33 34.04
C PRO A 103 1.57 19.20 35.19
N THR A 104 1.20 20.48 35.19
CA THR A 104 1.60 21.41 36.26
C THR A 104 0.81 21.18 37.55
N GLU A 105 -0.40 20.66 37.44
CA GLU A 105 -1.30 20.35 38.54
C GLU A 105 -1.93 18.98 38.31
N LEU A 106 -2.06 18.18 39.37
CA LEU A 106 -2.78 16.92 39.35
C LEU A 106 -4.15 17.09 40.05
N PRO A 107 -5.20 16.40 39.58
CA PRO A 107 -6.49 16.42 40.27
C PRO A 107 -6.34 15.92 41.70
N THR A 108 -7.06 16.55 42.65
CA THR A 108 -7.04 16.18 44.08
C THR A 108 -8.16 15.21 44.46
N GLU A 109 -9.15 15.04 43.60
CA GLU A 109 -10.27 14.12 43.76
C GLU A 109 -10.73 13.61 42.39
N ALA A 110 -11.37 12.44 42.38
CA ALA A 110 -12.01 11.87 41.20
C ALA A 110 -13.36 12.56 40.91
N ASP A 111 -13.85 12.43 39.68
CA ASP A 111 -15.20 12.86 39.32
C ASP A 111 -16.30 11.99 39.98
N ALA A 112 -17.57 12.33 39.72
CA ALA A 112 -18.71 11.63 40.30
C ALA A 112 -18.80 10.14 39.89
N GLN A 113 -18.08 9.73 38.84
CA GLN A 113 -17.97 8.37 38.33
C GLN A 113 -16.66 7.70 38.76
N GLY A 114 -15.85 8.34 39.60
CA GLY A 114 -14.58 7.81 40.08
C GLY A 114 -13.42 7.94 39.10
N LYS A 115 -13.54 8.76 38.04
CA LYS A 115 -12.50 8.96 37.04
C LYS A 115 -11.62 10.15 37.42
N TRP A 116 -10.31 9.98 37.38
CA TRP A 116 -9.33 11.04 37.60
C TRP A 116 -8.91 11.61 36.26
N ARG A 117 -9.18 12.90 36.04
CA ARG A 117 -8.83 13.59 34.79
C ARG A 117 -7.55 14.40 34.95
N VAL A 118 -6.47 13.93 34.33
CA VAL A 118 -5.20 14.66 34.28
C VAL A 118 -5.15 15.46 32.99
N ARG A 119 -4.91 16.78 33.10
CA ARG A 119 -4.90 17.69 31.94
C ARG A 119 -3.61 18.46 31.87
N ALA A 120 -3.21 18.86 30.68
CA ALA A 120 -2.14 19.79 30.50
C ALA A 120 -2.37 20.67 29.27
N LYS A 121 -2.24 21.99 29.49
CA LYS A 121 -2.35 22.99 28.45
C LYS A 121 -1.08 22.95 27.58
N LEU A 122 -1.27 22.95 26.27
CA LEU A 122 -0.16 23.00 25.34
C LEU A 122 0.53 24.37 25.42
N PRO A 123 1.87 24.42 25.33
CA PRO A 123 2.62 25.68 25.37
C PRO A 123 2.33 26.55 24.13
N GLU A 124 1.93 25.92 23.04
CA GLU A 124 1.47 26.54 21.80
C GLU A 124 0.35 25.70 21.18
N ASP A 125 -0.45 26.33 20.32
CA ASP A 125 -1.53 25.66 19.61
C ASP A 125 -0.99 24.60 18.66
N PHE A 126 -1.52 23.38 18.77
CA PHE A 126 -1.20 22.31 17.84
C PHE A 126 -2.28 22.24 16.75
N ILE A 127 -1.89 22.47 15.50
CA ILE A 127 -2.77 22.31 14.34
C ILE A 127 -2.66 20.87 13.86
N VAL A 128 -3.77 20.13 13.88
CA VAL A 128 -3.84 18.77 13.36
C VAL A 128 -3.46 18.78 11.88
N PRO A 129 -2.40 18.05 11.48
CA PRO A 129 -1.93 18.06 10.11
C PRO A 129 -2.79 17.14 9.23
N PHE A 130 -2.46 17.13 7.95
CA PHE A 130 -2.92 16.11 7.03
C PHE A 130 -2.51 14.71 7.51
N GLY A 131 -3.43 13.74 7.39
CA GLY A 131 -3.27 12.36 7.87
C GLY A 131 -3.66 12.15 9.34
N GLY A 132 -4.05 13.21 10.05
CA GLY A 132 -4.38 13.13 11.48
C GLY A 132 -3.16 13.33 12.38
N ALA A 133 -3.31 13.03 13.66
CA ALA A 133 -2.24 13.16 14.65
C ALA A 133 -2.39 12.07 15.71
N TYR A 134 -1.54 12.10 16.72
CA TYR A 134 -1.64 11.25 17.89
C TYR A 134 -1.61 12.12 19.14
N ILE A 135 -2.46 11.78 20.10
CA ILE A 135 -2.36 12.28 21.47
C ILE A 135 -2.16 11.09 22.39
N GLY A 136 -1.55 11.31 23.54
CA GLY A 136 -1.33 10.21 24.46
C GLY A 136 -0.76 10.62 25.78
N TYR A 137 -0.42 9.62 26.56
CA TYR A 137 0.24 9.77 27.84
C TYR A 137 1.35 8.75 28.03
N LYS A 138 2.26 9.13 28.92
CA LYS A 138 3.31 8.33 29.51
C LYS A 138 3.06 8.25 31.00
N VAL A 139 3.14 7.07 31.57
CA VAL A 139 3.11 6.87 33.01
C VAL A 139 4.09 5.78 33.44
N THR A 140 4.58 5.87 34.66
CA THR A 140 5.32 4.80 35.33
C THR A 140 4.47 4.23 36.47
N PRO A 141 4.03 2.96 36.37
CA PRO A 141 3.24 2.31 37.41
C PRO A 141 4.05 2.16 38.72
N THR A 142 3.43 2.38 39.87
CA THR A 142 4.09 2.26 41.18
C THR A 142 4.33 0.80 41.59
N ASP A 143 3.53 -0.13 41.08
CA ASP A 143 3.66 -1.57 41.26
C ASP A 143 3.16 -2.34 40.03
N GLY A 144 3.35 -3.66 40.00
CA GLY A 144 2.98 -4.49 38.85
C GLY A 144 1.49 -4.67 38.61
N MET A 145 0.61 -4.19 39.50
CA MET A 145 -0.84 -4.28 39.36
C MET A 145 -1.49 -2.91 39.13
N ALA A 146 -0.69 -1.84 39.10
CA ALA A 146 -1.16 -0.49 38.92
C ALA A 146 -1.87 -0.32 37.56
N SER A 147 -3.01 0.38 37.62
CA SER A 147 -3.90 0.62 36.48
C SER A 147 -3.37 1.70 35.54
N ALA A 148 -2.43 1.31 34.67
CA ALA A 148 -1.71 2.26 33.81
C ALA A 148 -2.23 2.32 32.36
N MET A 149 -3.09 1.39 31.95
CA MET A 149 -3.74 1.40 30.64
C MET A 149 -5.23 1.65 30.83
N ASN A 150 -5.76 2.69 30.20
CA ASN A 150 -7.13 3.15 30.42
C ASN A 150 -7.87 3.35 29.09
N THR A 151 -9.07 2.79 28.98
CA THR A 151 -9.92 2.85 27.78
C THR A 151 -11.37 3.19 28.09
N TRP A 152 -12.07 3.70 27.08
CA TRP A 152 -13.51 3.93 27.15
C TRP A 152 -14.29 2.64 26.90
N THR A 153 -15.36 2.44 27.68
CA THR A 153 -16.27 1.31 27.51
C THR A 153 -17.72 1.71 27.78
N ASP A 154 -18.65 1.07 27.08
CA ASP A 154 -20.10 1.26 27.24
C ASP A 154 -20.66 0.38 28.37
N SER A 155 -19.82 -0.46 28.97
CA SER A 155 -20.20 -1.42 30.00
C SER A 155 -19.41 -1.22 31.30
N PRO A 156 -20.07 -1.20 32.47
CA PRO A 156 -19.37 -1.14 33.75
C PRO A 156 -18.47 -2.37 33.99
N ASP A 157 -18.73 -3.48 33.31
CA ASP A 157 -17.95 -4.73 33.41
C ASP A 157 -16.83 -4.84 32.35
N GLY A 158 -16.62 -3.80 31.53
CA GLY A 158 -15.54 -3.73 30.52
C GLY A 158 -15.87 -4.34 29.15
N TRP A 159 -17.02 -5.02 29.00
CA TRP A 159 -17.43 -5.69 27.74
C TRP A 159 -18.89 -5.39 27.39
N PRO A 160 -19.25 -5.04 26.13
CA PRO A 160 -18.41 -4.92 24.92
C PRO A 160 -17.86 -3.50 24.67
N LEU A 161 -16.73 -3.43 23.99
CA LEU A 161 -15.99 -2.20 23.70
C LEU A 161 -16.61 -1.44 22.52
N PRO A 162 -16.62 -0.09 22.54
CA PRO A 162 -17.08 0.72 21.42
C PRO A 162 -16.30 0.39 20.13
N ALA A 163 -16.92 0.65 18.98
CA ALA A 163 -16.33 0.40 17.65
C ALA A 163 -15.10 1.27 17.30
N ASP A 164 -14.68 2.19 18.19
CA ASP A 164 -13.53 3.06 17.95
C ASP A 164 -12.22 2.33 18.29
N LYS A 165 -11.38 2.14 17.27
CA LYS A 165 -10.17 1.31 17.27
C LYS A 165 -8.91 2.17 17.32
N SER A 166 -8.96 3.26 18.10
CA SER A 166 -7.94 4.31 18.08
C SER A 166 -6.75 4.08 19.00
N MET A 167 -6.77 3.07 19.88
CA MET A 167 -5.70 2.84 20.86
C MET A 167 -4.42 2.23 20.26
N PHE A 168 -3.29 2.84 20.62
CA PHE A 168 -1.94 2.32 20.40
C PHE A 168 -1.21 2.21 21.73
N ILE A 169 -0.37 1.19 21.87
CA ILE A 169 0.58 1.09 22.97
C ILE A 169 1.99 0.96 22.46
N GLN A 170 2.96 1.40 23.26
CA GLN A 170 4.35 1.09 23.01
C GLN A 170 4.80 -0.06 23.91
N GLY A 171 5.41 -1.09 23.34
CA GLY A 171 5.87 -2.25 24.12
C GLY A 171 6.87 -3.13 23.38
N GLY A 172 7.22 -4.25 24.04
CA GLY A 172 8.19 -5.22 23.54
C GLY A 172 9.65 -4.77 23.65
N PRO A 173 10.61 -5.69 23.40
CA PRO A 173 12.05 -5.41 23.53
C PRO A 173 12.56 -4.31 22.57
N GLU A 174 11.80 -4.00 21.52
CA GLU A 174 12.17 -3.00 20.51
C GLU A 174 11.43 -1.66 20.63
N LEU A 175 10.58 -1.49 21.66
CA LEU A 175 9.76 -0.29 21.91
C LEU A 175 8.95 0.15 20.68
N GLN A 176 8.30 -0.82 20.03
CA GLN A 176 7.47 -0.54 18.86
C GLN A 176 6.05 -0.14 19.29
N TRP A 177 5.42 0.70 18.47
CA TRP A 177 4.01 1.05 18.63
C TRP A 177 3.15 -0.02 17.96
N SER A 178 2.18 -0.55 18.70
CA SER A 178 1.22 -1.53 18.18
C SER A 178 -0.20 -0.98 18.36
N SER A 179 -1.00 -1.07 17.30
CA SER A 179 -2.44 -0.80 17.41
C SER A 179 -3.08 -1.93 18.20
N LEU A 180 -3.83 -1.58 19.24
CA LEU A 180 -4.62 -2.52 20.03
C LEU A 180 -6.07 -2.05 20.17
N GLY A 181 -6.50 -1.10 19.35
CA GLY A 181 -7.87 -0.61 19.36
C GLY A 181 -8.90 -1.70 19.08
N ASP A 182 -8.57 -2.70 18.26
CA ASP A 182 -9.42 -3.87 18.02
C ASP A 182 -9.66 -4.71 19.28
N THR A 183 -8.70 -4.71 20.21
CA THR A 183 -8.74 -5.52 21.44
C THR A 183 -9.31 -4.74 22.61
N PHE A 184 -9.00 -3.44 22.71
CA PHE A 184 -9.25 -2.63 23.91
C PHE A 184 -10.09 -1.37 23.67
N GLY A 185 -10.48 -1.09 22.42
CA GLY A 185 -11.29 0.07 22.05
C GLY A 185 -10.49 1.38 22.04
N ALA A 186 -11.17 2.49 22.33
CA ALA A 186 -10.57 3.81 22.35
C ALA A 186 -9.78 4.03 23.65
N ALA A 187 -8.53 4.49 23.53
CA ALA A 187 -7.77 4.94 24.68
C ALA A 187 -8.49 6.13 25.35
N ALA A 188 -8.48 6.19 26.68
CA ALA A 188 -9.13 7.26 27.45
C ALA A 188 -8.29 8.54 27.47
N VAL A 189 -7.98 9.05 26.28
CA VAL A 189 -7.19 10.26 26.03
C VAL A 189 -8.02 11.20 25.17
N THR A 190 -8.05 12.48 25.53
CA THR A 190 -8.92 13.49 24.93
C THR A 190 -8.12 14.74 24.57
N ALA A 191 -8.58 15.47 23.56
CA ALA A 191 -8.00 16.73 23.15
C ALA A 191 -9.07 17.82 23.16
N HIS A 192 -8.76 18.99 23.70
CA HIS A 192 -9.61 20.15 23.58
C HIS A 192 -9.43 20.77 22.21
N VAL A 193 -10.49 20.78 21.41
CA VAL A 193 -10.55 21.42 20.11
C VAL A 193 -11.23 22.76 20.30
N LYS A 194 -10.44 23.84 20.33
CA LYS A 194 -10.99 25.19 20.51
C LYS A 194 -11.51 25.78 19.21
N ALA A 195 -10.92 25.39 18.08
CA ALA A 195 -11.25 25.96 16.78
C ALA A 195 -10.83 25.04 15.64
N ARG A 196 -11.21 25.40 14.42
CA ARG A 196 -10.71 24.81 13.19
C ARG A 196 -10.35 25.90 12.19
N ASN A 197 -9.20 25.74 11.55
CA ASN A 197 -8.81 26.53 10.38
C ASN A 197 -9.55 26.00 9.16
N VAL A 198 -10.40 26.83 8.56
CA VAL A 198 -11.20 26.47 7.40
C VAL A 198 -10.86 27.40 6.24
N GLU A 199 -10.83 26.84 5.04
CA GLU A 199 -10.74 27.57 3.79
C GLU A 199 -12.06 27.43 3.02
N ASP A 200 -12.58 28.53 2.49
CA ASP A 200 -13.77 28.48 1.65
C ASP A 200 -13.44 28.03 0.24
N ASN A 201 -14.18 27.06 -0.30
CA ASN A 201 -13.99 26.60 -1.69
C ASN A 201 -12.56 26.07 -1.93
N SER A 202 -11.99 25.39 -0.94
CA SER A 202 -10.64 24.83 -1.01
C SER A 202 -10.70 23.34 -1.30
N VAL A 203 -10.22 22.96 -2.48
CA VAL A 203 -9.99 21.56 -2.86
C VAL A 203 -8.56 21.39 -3.32
N ALA A 204 -7.86 20.44 -2.71
CA ALA A 204 -6.48 20.12 -3.02
C ALA A 204 -6.39 18.81 -3.83
N LEU A 205 -5.40 18.73 -4.72
CA LEU A 205 -4.91 17.46 -5.25
C LEU A 205 -4.02 16.83 -4.17
N TYR A 206 -4.29 15.57 -3.78
CA TYR A 206 -3.65 14.99 -2.57
C TYR A 206 -2.56 13.96 -2.86
N GLU A 207 -2.58 13.31 -4.01
CA GLU A 207 -1.60 12.27 -4.37
C GLU A 207 -1.12 12.43 -5.81
N LYS A 208 0.19 12.23 -6.00
CA LYS A 208 0.77 12.13 -7.34
C LYS A 208 0.59 10.72 -7.84
N THR A 209 0.11 10.61 -9.07
CA THR A 209 0.04 9.35 -9.80
C THR A 209 0.87 9.48 -11.07
N GLU A 210 1.68 8.46 -11.37
CA GLU A 210 2.30 8.29 -12.67
C GLU A 210 1.42 7.39 -13.53
N TYR A 211 1.17 7.79 -14.77
CA TYR A 211 0.40 7.02 -15.72
C TYR A 211 1.30 6.48 -16.83
N VAL A 212 1.08 5.21 -17.20
CA VAL A 212 1.75 4.57 -18.34
C VAL A 212 0.70 4.20 -19.38
N LYS A 213 0.85 4.72 -20.60
CA LYS A 213 -0.12 4.54 -21.69
C LYS A 213 0.53 4.22 -23.02
N LEU A 214 -0.27 3.70 -23.95
CA LEU A 214 0.21 3.54 -25.32
C LEU A 214 0.27 4.90 -26.02
N THR A 215 1.27 5.07 -26.88
CA THR A 215 1.36 6.24 -27.77
C THR A 215 0.07 6.37 -28.59
N GLY A 216 -0.54 7.56 -28.55
CA GLY A 216 -1.78 7.89 -29.27
C GLY A 216 -3.05 7.21 -28.73
N GLU A 217 -3.01 6.57 -27.56
CA GLU A 217 -4.19 5.99 -26.90
C GLU A 217 -5.29 7.04 -26.73
N LYS A 218 -6.53 6.68 -27.09
CA LYS A 218 -7.67 7.59 -27.06
C LYS A 218 -8.53 7.36 -25.83
N ASP A 219 -9.02 8.45 -25.26
CA ASP A 219 -9.97 8.44 -24.13
C ASP A 219 -9.51 7.58 -22.94
N PHE A 220 -8.20 7.55 -22.65
CA PHE A 220 -7.71 6.81 -21.50
C PHE A 220 -8.21 7.45 -20.22
N GLU A 221 -8.60 6.62 -19.25
CA GLU A 221 -9.08 7.07 -17.96
C GLU A 221 -7.93 7.40 -17.02
N TYR A 222 -8.05 8.54 -16.34
CA TYR A 222 -7.19 8.95 -15.24
C TYR A 222 -8.04 9.23 -13.99
N ILE A 223 -7.48 8.90 -12.83
CA ILE A 223 -8.11 9.10 -11.52
C ILE A 223 -7.25 10.07 -10.74
N LEU A 224 -7.80 11.24 -10.40
CA LEU A 224 -7.13 12.27 -9.61
C LEU A 224 -7.66 12.26 -8.19
N PRO A 225 -6.83 11.87 -7.22
CA PRO A 225 -7.26 11.90 -5.84
C PRO A 225 -7.35 13.35 -5.33
N VAL A 226 -8.51 13.73 -4.77
CA VAL A 226 -8.80 15.09 -4.27
C VAL A 226 -9.25 15.13 -2.82
N LYS A 227 -8.92 16.21 -2.12
CA LYS A 227 -9.32 16.48 -0.73
C LYS A 227 -10.13 17.77 -0.63
N ASN A 228 -11.30 17.70 0.01
CA ASN A 228 -12.07 18.86 0.38
C ASN A 228 -11.51 19.43 1.68
N ARG A 229 -10.99 20.66 1.66
CA ARG A 229 -10.49 21.37 2.85
C ARG A 229 -11.51 22.39 3.38
N SER A 230 -12.70 22.43 2.79
CA SER A 230 -13.79 23.33 3.19
C SER A 230 -14.70 22.68 4.22
N ALA A 231 -15.35 23.51 5.06
CA ALA A 231 -16.39 23.08 6.00
C ALA A 231 -17.75 22.82 5.36
N LYS A 232 -17.85 22.90 4.03
CA LYS A 232 -19.07 22.62 3.28
C LYS A 232 -18.88 21.41 2.37
N ASP A 233 -19.98 20.69 2.16
CA ASP A 233 -20.07 19.69 1.12
C ASP A 233 -19.99 20.34 -0.26
N ILE A 234 -19.35 19.66 -1.21
CA ILE A 234 -19.10 20.13 -2.57
C ILE A 234 -19.84 19.23 -3.56
N GLN A 235 -20.39 19.82 -4.62
CA GLN A 235 -21.13 19.10 -5.66
C GLN A 235 -20.35 18.98 -6.97
N SER A 236 -19.54 19.98 -7.32
CA SER A 236 -18.78 19.96 -8.57
C SER A 236 -17.44 20.69 -8.51
N LEU A 237 -16.55 20.30 -9.42
CA LEU A 237 -15.25 20.92 -9.65
C LEU A 237 -15.10 21.29 -11.12
N THR A 238 -14.52 22.46 -11.40
CA THR A 238 -13.97 22.78 -12.71
C THR A 238 -12.46 22.72 -12.62
N TYR A 239 -11.83 22.08 -13.61
CA TYR A 239 -10.39 21.91 -13.63
C TYR A 239 -9.87 21.89 -15.06
N THR A 240 -8.59 22.20 -15.23
CA THR A 240 -7.91 22.14 -16.53
C THR A 240 -6.85 21.06 -16.55
N VAL A 241 -6.65 20.48 -17.73
CA VAL A 241 -5.55 19.55 -18.02
C VAL A 241 -4.79 20.02 -19.25
N SER A 242 -3.48 20.16 -19.16
CA SER A 242 -2.59 20.37 -20.31
C SER A 242 -1.45 19.36 -20.33
N ILE A 243 -1.06 18.91 -21.52
CA ILE A 243 0.09 18.03 -21.71
C ILE A 243 1.22 18.83 -22.33
N ASP A 244 2.42 18.74 -21.75
CA ASP A 244 3.66 19.41 -22.19
C ASP A 244 3.53 20.92 -22.40
N GLY A 245 2.73 21.58 -21.54
CA GLY A 245 2.45 23.02 -21.65
C GLY A 245 1.67 23.40 -22.91
N GLY A 246 1.04 22.43 -23.59
CA GLY A 246 0.11 22.65 -24.70
C GLY A 246 -1.20 23.31 -24.26
N GLU A 247 -2.18 23.33 -25.16
CA GLU A 247 -3.50 23.92 -24.87
C GLU A 247 -4.18 23.20 -23.69
N ALA A 248 -4.57 23.97 -22.68
CA ALA A 248 -5.29 23.48 -21.53
C ALA A 248 -6.75 23.20 -21.87
N LYS A 249 -7.19 21.96 -21.67
CA LYS A 249 -8.59 21.54 -21.82
C LYS A 249 -9.31 21.73 -20.49
N GLU A 250 -10.44 22.43 -20.49
CA GLU A 250 -11.29 22.61 -19.32
C GLU A 250 -12.32 21.48 -19.21
N PHE A 251 -12.46 20.96 -17.99
CA PHE A 251 -13.40 19.90 -17.63
C PHE A 251 -14.25 20.35 -16.45
N THR A 252 -15.45 19.77 -16.34
CA THR A 252 -16.28 19.87 -15.14
C THR A 252 -16.63 18.48 -14.66
N TYR A 253 -16.28 18.19 -13.41
CA TYR A 253 -16.64 16.94 -12.74
C TYR A 253 -17.78 17.20 -11.75
N THR A 254 -18.83 16.40 -11.82
CA THR A 254 -19.95 16.45 -10.87
C THR A 254 -19.97 15.15 -10.10
N PHE A 255 -19.85 15.22 -8.77
CA PHE A 255 -19.83 14.01 -7.96
C PHE A 255 -21.23 13.38 -7.91
N GLN A 256 -21.30 12.06 -8.04
CA GLN A 256 -22.57 11.31 -7.91
C GLN A 256 -23.16 11.47 -6.51
N TYR A 257 -22.30 11.49 -5.50
CA TYR A 257 -22.62 11.76 -4.10
C TYR A 257 -21.88 13.01 -3.66
N GLN A 258 -22.47 13.81 -2.77
CA GLN A 258 -21.82 15.03 -2.27
C GLN A 258 -20.41 14.73 -1.73
N PHE A 259 -19.42 15.49 -2.20
CA PHE A 259 -18.07 15.43 -1.71
C PHE A 259 -18.00 16.08 -0.33
N LYS A 260 -17.99 15.25 0.71
CA LYS A 260 -18.17 15.67 2.10
C LYS A 260 -17.10 16.66 2.56
N ALA A 261 -17.51 17.60 3.41
CA ALA A 261 -16.62 18.48 4.14
C ALA A 261 -15.47 17.69 4.77
N PHE A 262 -14.24 18.19 4.63
CA PHE A 262 -13.01 17.53 5.13
C PHE A 262 -12.75 16.10 4.60
N GLY A 263 -13.51 15.66 3.59
CA GLY A 263 -13.43 14.31 3.04
C GLY A 263 -12.38 14.14 1.94
N LEU A 264 -12.18 12.88 1.54
CA LEU A 264 -11.44 12.47 0.35
C LEU A 264 -12.41 12.00 -0.74
N SER A 265 -12.04 12.24 -1.99
CA SER A 265 -12.74 11.71 -3.16
C SER A 265 -11.78 11.59 -4.34
N SER A 266 -12.28 11.27 -5.51
CA SER A 266 -11.49 11.22 -6.74
C SER A 266 -12.27 11.79 -7.91
N ILE A 267 -11.56 12.52 -8.77
CA ILE A 267 -12.06 12.92 -10.08
C ILE A 267 -11.69 11.79 -11.05
N VAL A 268 -12.65 11.34 -11.85
CA VAL A 268 -12.40 10.42 -12.94
C VAL A 268 -12.60 11.18 -14.25
N GLY A 269 -11.54 11.25 -15.05
CA GLY A 269 -11.54 11.97 -16.33
C GLY A 269 -10.97 11.14 -17.46
N LYS A 270 -11.14 11.65 -18.69
CA LYS A 270 -10.60 11.01 -19.91
C LYS A 270 -9.82 12.00 -20.74
N ILE A 271 -8.69 11.56 -21.28
CA ILE A 271 -7.86 12.34 -22.19
C ILE A 271 -7.16 11.43 -23.20
N ASP A 272 -6.66 12.02 -24.27
CA ASP A 272 -5.81 11.33 -25.24
C ASP A 272 -4.35 11.35 -24.77
N ALA A 273 -3.65 10.24 -24.99
CA ALA A 273 -2.20 10.19 -24.83
C ALA A 273 -1.51 10.86 -26.04
N PRO A 274 -0.32 11.46 -25.83
CA PRO A 274 0.52 11.96 -26.92
C PRO A 274 0.85 10.91 -27.98
N ASP A 275 0.99 11.36 -29.23
CA ASP A 275 1.41 10.54 -30.38
C ASP A 275 2.94 10.30 -30.43
N THR A 276 3.66 10.77 -29.41
CA THR A 276 5.09 10.51 -29.20
C THR A 276 5.27 9.63 -27.98
N ASP A 277 6.29 8.79 -27.98
CA ASP A 277 6.73 8.05 -26.80
C ASP A 277 7.68 8.89 -25.95
N GLY A 278 7.76 8.57 -24.65
CA GLY A 278 8.63 9.25 -23.69
C GLY A 278 7.92 9.72 -22.43
N CYS A 279 8.61 10.58 -21.68
CA CYS A 279 8.07 11.23 -20.49
C CYS A 279 7.37 12.53 -20.87
N HIS A 280 6.08 12.62 -20.53
CA HIS A 280 5.24 13.78 -20.75
C HIS A 280 4.78 14.35 -19.42
N SER A 281 4.70 15.67 -19.36
CA SER A 281 4.15 16.34 -18.18
C SER A 281 2.65 16.58 -18.36
N MET A 282 1.85 16.10 -17.42
CA MET A 282 0.41 16.33 -17.37
C MET A 282 0.11 17.30 -16.23
N ASP A 283 -0.14 18.56 -16.59
CA ASP A 283 -0.43 19.63 -15.64
C ASP A 283 -1.93 19.70 -15.38
N ILE A 284 -2.31 19.59 -14.10
CA ILE A 284 -3.68 19.68 -13.61
C ILE A 284 -3.81 20.95 -12.78
N ASP A 285 -4.92 21.67 -12.94
CA ASP A 285 -5.30 22.77 -12.05
C ASP A 285 -6.81 22.75 -11.76
N ILE A 286 -7.20 22.58 -10.50
CA ILE A 286 -8.60 22.68 -10.07
C ILE A 286 -8.93 24.16 -9.91
N THR A 287 -9.54 24.75 -10.94
CA THR A 287 -9.77 26.20 -11.02
C THR A 287 -10.97 26.65 -10.20
N LYS A 288 -12.02 25.82 -10.08
CA LYS A 288 -13.26 26.19 -9.37
C LYS A 288 -13.85 25.05 -8.55
N VAL A 289 -14.50 25.43 -7.45
CA VAL A 289 -15.31 24.59 -6.57
C VAL A 289 -16.73 25.14 -6.56
N ASP A 290 -17.71 24.33 -6.98
CA ASP A 290 -19.11 24.74 -7.15
C ASP A 290 -19.27 26.05 -7.98
N GLY A 291 -18.40 26.24 -8.99
CA GLY A 291 -18.39 27.42 -9.85
C GLY A 291 -17.71 28.68 -9.28
N VAL A 292 -17.24 28.64 -8.03
CA VAL A 292 -16.45 29.71 -7.38
C VAL A 292 -14.97 29.37 -7.46
N GLU A 293 -14.08 30.37 -7.52
CA GLU A 293 -12.63 30.16 -7.56
C GLU A 293 -12.15 29.25 -6.43
N ASN A 294 -11.30 28.27 -6.76
CA ASN A 294 -10.69 27.39 -5.78
C ASN A 294 -9.57 28.13 -5.04
N THR A 295 -9.65 28.21 -3.72
CA THR A 295 -8.68 28.95 -2.90
C THR A 295 -7.49 28.11 -2.44
N SER A 296 -7.48 26.80 -2.68
CA SER A 296 -6.41 25.91 -2.23
C SER A 296 -5.06 26.27 -2.87
N ASP A 297 -4.00 26.29 -2.06
CA ASP A 297 -2.62 26.43 -2.52
C ASP A 297 -2.10 25.17 -3.23
N ALA A 298 -2.72 24.02 -2.94
CA ALA A 298 -2.43 22.72 -3.54
C ALA A 298 -3.47 22.34 -4.62
N ARG A 299 -4.08 23.34 -5.28
CA ARG A 299 -5.07 23.11 -6.35
C ARG A 299 -4.47 22.62 -7.67
N SER A 300 -3.16 22.79 -7.86
CA SER A 300 -2.45 22.42 -9.09
C SER A 300 -1.38 21.37 -8.82
N MET A 301 -1.16 20.47 -9.79
CA MET A 301 -0.16 19.41 -9.72
C MET A 301 0.37 19.07 -11.11
N LYS A 302 1.67 18.81 -11.21
CA LYS A 302 2.28 18.22 -12.42
C LYS A 302 2.47 16.73 -12.18
N LEU A 303 1.78 15.93 -12.98
CA LEU A 303 1.85 14.46 -13.01
C LEU A 303 2.79 14.00 -14.12
N MET A 304 3.30 12.79 -13.99
CA MET A 304 4.10 12.13 -15.03
C MET A 304 3.18 11.23 -15.86
N LEU A 305 3.19 11.43 -17.18
CA LEU A 305 2.55 10.55 -18.16
C LEU A 305 3.67 9.95 -19.02
N VAL A 306 3.93 8.66 -18.86
CA VAL A 306 4.83 7.90 -19.71
C VAL A 306 4.03 7.29 -20.85
N THR A 307 4.46 7.54 -22.09
CA THR A 307 3.90 6.90 -23.27
C THR A 307 4.92 5.92 -23.87
N VAL A 308 4.44 4.73 -24.21
CA VAL A 308 5.24 3.70 -24.88
C VAL A 308 4.58 3.26 -26.18
N PRO A 309 5.35 2.92 -27.23
CA PRO A 309 4.79 2.57 -28.53
C PRO A 309 4.05 1.21 -28.53
N LYS A 310 4.26 0.40 -27.48
CA LYS A 310 3.63 -0.91 -27.25
C LYS A 310 3.79 -1.28 -25.78
N SER A 311 2.91 -2.16 -25.30
CA SER A 311 3.07 -2.80 -23.99
C SER A 311 4.09 -3.92 -24.08
N ALA A 312 4.97 -4.00 -23.07
CA ALA A 312 5.83 -5.16 -22.86
C ALA A 312 4.98 -6.40 -22.51
N PRO A 313 5.37 -7.62 -22.94
CA PRO A 313 4.75 -8.84 -22.43
C PRO A 313 4.87 -8.89 -20.91
N ARG A 314 3.74 -8.91 -20.21
CA ARG A 314 3.64 -8.90 -18.75
C ARG A 314 3.55 -10.31 -18.19
N ASN A 315 4.29 -10.57 -17.12
CA ASN A 315 3.93 -11.60 -16.14
C ASN A 315 3.41 -10.87 -14.89
N THR A 316 2.28 -11.35 -14.39
CA THR A 316 1.59 -10.78 -13.23
C THR A 316 1.99 -11.53 -11.98
N ILE A 317 2.41 -10.79 -10.97
CA ILE A 317 2.59 -11.29 -9.62
C ILE A 317 1.23 -11.45 -8.95
N VAL A 318 1.05 -12.58 -8.28
CA VAL A 318 -0.09 -12.90 -7.44
C VAL A 318 0.44 -13.16 -6.03
N GLU A 319 0.38 -12.15 -5.17
CA GLU A 319 0.68 -12.30 -3.75
C GLU A 319 -0.54 -12.94 -3.07
N SER A 320 -0.42 -14.21 -2.67
CA SER A 320 -1.49 -14.98 -2.02
C SER A 320 -1.36 -14.90 -0.51
N PHE A 321 -2.02 -13.92 0.11
CA PHE A 321 -2.04 -13.73 1.57
C PHE A 321 -2.93 -14.79 2.22
N ARG A 322 -2.31 -15.64 3.03
CA ARG A 322 -2.92 -16.87 3.52
C ARG A 322 -2.33 -17.30 4.86
N SER A 323 -3.04 -18.17 5.55
CA SER A 323 -2.56 -18.85 6.75
C SER A 323 -3.07 -20.30 6.75
N ALA A 324 -2.18 -21.26 6.93
CA ALA A 324 -2.50 -22.67 7.06
C ALA A 324 -3.32 -22.95 8.34
N GLY A 325 -3.17 -22.11 9.36
CA GLY A 325 -3.95 -22.18 10.60
C GLY A 325 -5.39 -21.69 10.46
N LEU A 326 -5.71 -20.97 9.39
CA LEU A 326 -7.06 -20.46 9.14
C LEU A 326 -7.83 -21.40 8.20
N GLY A 327 -9.10 -21.66 8.53
CA GLY A 327 -9.94 -22.63 7.81
C GLY A 327 -10.20 -22.33 6.33
N MET A 328 -9.84 -21.14 5.86
CA MET A 328 -10.11 -20.63 4.51
C MET A 328 -8.97 -20.89 3.51
N MET A 329 -7.86 -21.49 3.93
CA MET A 329 -6.74 -21.90 3.06
C MET A 329 -7.15 -22.64 1.77
N PRO A 330 -8.21 -23.50 1.74
CA PRO A 330 -8.68 -24.10 0.50
C PRO A 330 -9.06 -23.09 -0.61
N LEU A 331 -9.57 -21.90 -0.26
CA LEU A 331 -9.86 -20.84 -1.23
C LEU A 331 -8.61 -20.37 -1.96
N ASN A 332 -7.56 -20.03 -1.22
CA ASN A 332 -6.28 -19.63 -1.80
C ASN A 332 -5.73 -20.75 -2.70
N ILE A 333 -5.72 -22.00 -2.22
CA ILE A 333 -5.23 -23.14 -3.00
C ILE A 333 -5.97 -23.29 -4.33
N ILE A 334 -7.31 -23.27 -4.30
CA ILE A 334 -8.12 -23.43 -5.51
C ILE A 334 -7.92 -22.24 -6.45
N GLY A 335 -7.93 -21.02 -5.92
CA GLY A 335 -7.68 -19.81 -6.70
C GLY A 335 -6.32 -19.81 -7.39
N GLU A 336 -5.27 -20.21 -6.67
CA GLU A 336 -3.91 -20.35 -7.19
C GLU A 336 -3.86 -21.37 -8.35
N ARG A 337 -4.49 -22.54 -8.17
CA ARG A 337 -4.59 -23.59 -9.19
C ARG A 337 -5.31 -23.10 -10.44
N LYS A 338 -6.48 -22.48 -10.28
CA LYS A 338 -7.27 -21.92 -11.40
C LYS A 338 -6.48 -20.88 -12.19
N LEU A 339 -5.77 -19.99 -11.51
CA LEU A 339 -4.91 -19.01 -12.18
C LEU A 339 -3.78 -19.69 -12.96
N LYS A 340 -3.15 -20.74 -12.40
CA LYS A 340 -2.15 -21.53 -13.12
C LYS A 340 -2.73 -22.30 -14.29
N GLU A 341 -3.92 -22.87 -14.17
CA GLU A 341 -4.62 -23.57 -15.27
C GLU A 341 -4.95 -22.63 -16.43
N LEU A 342 -5.44 -21.42 -16.13
CA LEU A 342 -5.85 -20.44 -17.14
C LEU A 342 -4.68 -19.70 -17.78
N TYR A 343 -3.65 -19.35 -16.99
CA TYR A 343 -2.61 -18.41 -17.41
C TYR A 343 -1.18 -18.97 -17.39
N GLY A 344 -0.99 -20.18 -16.84
CA GLY A 344 0.30 -20.85 -16.79
C GLY A 344 1.39 -20.00 -16.13
N GLY A 345 2.53 -19.88 -16.81
CA GLY A 345 3.67 -19.08 -16.34
C GLY A 345 3.43 -17.57 -16.25
N LYS A 346 2.35 -17.04 -16.84
CA LYS A 346 2.02 -15.61 -16.72
C LYS A 346 1.57 -15.22 -15.32
N ALA A 347 0.99 -16.16 -14.56
CA ALA A 347 0.64 -15.97 -13.16
C ALA A 347 1.81 -16.45 -12.29
N ILE A 348 2.62 -15.52 -11.79
CA ILE A 348 3.72 -15.81 -10.87
C ILE A 348 3.18 -15.67 -9.44
N ILE A 349 2.96 -16.80 -8.78
CA ILE A 349 2.32 -16.85 -7.47
C ILE A 349 3.40 -16.82 -6.37
N LEU A 350 3.19 -15.98 -5.36
CA LEU A 350 3.95 -15.90 -4.12
C LEU A 350 3.00 -16.21 -2.95
N GLY A 351 3.14 -17.39 -2.35
CA GLY A 351 2.41 -17.82 -1.17
C GLY A 351 2.90 -17.08 0.07
N ALA A 352 2.13 -16.09 0.50
CA ALA A 352 2.45 -15.13 1.55
C ALA A 352 1.86 -15.61 2.88
N ASN A 353 2.49 -16.62 3.48
CA ASN A 353 2.06 -17.21 4.74
C ASN A 353 2.34 -16.27 5.94
N SER A 354 1.40 -16.21 6.88
CA SER A 354 1.47 -15.37 8.09
C SER A 354 0.73 -16.05 9.24
N ASP A 355 1.22 -15.85 10.46
CA ASP A 355 0.69 -16.44 11.70
C ASP A 355 0.59 -17.98 11.63
N ASP A 356 1.53 -18.63 10.91
CA ASP A 356 1.61 -20.09 10.78
C ASP A 356 3.06 -20.59 10.67
N TYR A 357 3.24 -21.92 10.60
CA TYR A 357 4.55 -22.57 10.51
C TYR A 357 5.34 -22.22 9.22
N TRP A 358 4.64 -21.88 8.15
CA TRP A 358 5.21 -21.60 6.83
C TRP A 358 5.55 -20.12 6.63
N GLU A 359 5.44 -19.32 7.69
CA GLU A 359 5.72 -17.90 7.68
C GLU A 359 7.17 -17.59 7.24
N CYS A 360 7.31 -16.63 6.32
CA CYS A 360 8.60 -16.02 5.99
C CYS A 360 8.71 -14.68 6.72
N ALA A 361 9.62 -14.57 7.69
CA ALA A 361 9.81 -13.37 8.50
C ALA A 361 10.09 -12.12 7.64
N ASP A 362 10.96 -12.26 6.62
CA ASP A 362 11.34 -11.17 5.71
C ASP A 362 10.16 -10.65 4.87
N TYR A 363 9.10 -11.45 4.74
CA TYR A 363 7.94 -11.10 3.91
C TYR A 363 6.80 -10.45 4.71
N GLN A 364 6.88 -10.45 6.04
CA GLN A 364 5.74 -10.03 6.87
C GLN A 364 5.45 -8.53 6.76
N GLU A 365 6.41 -7.68 6.41
CA GLU A 365 6.12 -6.27 6.12
C GLU A 365 5.26 -6.10 4.87
N VAL A 366 5.50 -6.91 3.82
CA VAL A 366 4.66 -6.94 2.61
C VAL A 366 3.25 -7.40 2.96
N VAL A 367 3.13 -8.48 3.74
CA VAL A 367 1.84 -8.97 4.23
C VAL A 367 1.11 -7.84 4.96
N ARG A 368 1.72 -7.24 5.98
CA ARG A 368 1.08 -6.17 6.78
C ARG A 368 0.64 -4.96 5.96
N LYS A 369 1.39 -4.62 4.90
CA LYS A 369 1.07 -3.50 4.02
C LYS A 369 -0.11 -3.78 3.09
N TYR A 370 -0.25 -5.01 2.58
CA TYR A 370 -1.19 -5.31 1.48
C TYR A 370 -2.26 -6.35 1.80
N TYR A 371 -2.31 -6.92 3.01
CA TYR A 371 -3.32 -7.93 3.37
C TYR A 371 -4.68 -7.35 3.82
N TYR A 372 -4.80 -6.03 4.04
CA TYR A 372 -6.04 -5.34 4.42
C TYR A 372 -6.85 -6.02 5.53
N ASN A 373 -6.19 -6.44 6.62
CA ASN A 373 -6.79 -7.15 7.76
C ASN A 373 -7.52 -8.46 7.41
N ASN A 374 -7.19 -9.08 6.28
CA ASN A 374 -7.79 -10.33 5.86
C ASN A 374 -6.75 -11.28 5.27
N LEU A 375 -6.27 -12.25 6.05
CA LEU A 375 -5.37 -13.31 5.58
C LEU A 375 -6.13 -14.39 4.78
N ASN A 376 -6.78 -14.04 3.67
CA ASN A 376 -7.39 -14.94 2.67
C ASN A 376 -7.70 -14.17 1.38
N ASN A 377 -6.70 -13.48 0.83
CA ASN A 377 -6.91 -12.67 -0.37
C ASN A 377 -5.69 -12.68 -1.28
N PHE A 378 -5.92 -12.32 -2.54
CA PHE A 378 -4.89 -12.06 -3.52
C PHE A 378 -4.64 -10.56 -3.65
N CYS A 379 -3.38 -10.21 -3.88
CA CYS A 379 -3.01 -8.93 -4.45
C CYS A 379 -2.28 -9.15 -5.78
N PHE A 380 -2.79 -8.49 -6.82
CA PHE A 380 -2.17 -8.53 -8.15
C PHE A 380 -1.27 -7.30 -8.33
N ASP A 381 0.02 -7.56 -8.58
CA ASP A 381 1.05 -6.57 -8.88
C ASP A 381 1.10 -5.36 -7.93
N ARG A 382 0.63 -5.52 -6.69
CA ARG A 382 0.46 -4.43 -5.70
C ARG A 382 -0.42 -3.27 -6.17
N ALA A 383 -1.19 -3.48 -7.23
CA ALA A 383 -2.11 -2.50 -7.80
C ALA A 383 -3.57 -2.84 -7.51
N LEU A 384 -3.90 -4.14 -7.42
CA LEU A 384 -5.23 -4.62 -7.07
C LEU A 384 -5.17 -5.49 -5.82
N PRO A 385 -5.26 -4.90 -4.62
CA PRO A 385 -5.26 -5.66 -3.38
C PRO A 385 -6.66 -6.17 -3.01
N ALA A 386 -6.70 -7.04 -1.99
CA ALA A 386 -7.92 -7.51 -1.34
C ALA A 386 -8.91 -8.21 -2.28
N ILE A 387 -8.39 -8.96 -3.25
CA ILE A 387 -9.22 -9.75 -4.18
C ILE A 387 -9.52 -11.12 -3.56
N ASP A 388 -10.80 -11.53 -3.54
CA ASP A 388 -11.15 -12.87 -3.09
C ASP A 388 -10.48 -13.92 -4.01
N PRO A 389 -9.81 -14.95 -3.46
CA PRO A 389 -9.06 -15.92 -4.25
C PRO A 389 -9.90 -16.68 -5.29
N TYR A 390 -11.21 -16.81 -5.07
CA TYR A 390 -12.12 -17.52 -5.96
C TYR A 390 -13.14 -16.59 -6.63
N ARG A 391 -13.79 -15.72 -5.84
CA ARG A 391 -14.90 -14.86 -6.28
C ARG A 391 -14.47 -13.49 -6.80
N GLY A 392 -13.18 -13.20 -6.91
CA GLY A 392 -12.70 -11.92 -7.42
C GLY A 392 -13.36 -10.71 -6.73
N TYR A 393 -13.90 -9.78 -7.52
CA TYR A 393 -14.66 -8.61 -7.03
C TYR A 393 -16.10 -8.92 -6.60
N HIS A 394 -16.61 -10.11 -6.93
CA HIS A 394 -18.02 -10.47 -6.72
C HIS A 394 -18.31 -10.99 -5.31
N LEU A 395 -17.35 -10.95 -4.37
CA LEU A 395 -17.57 -11.35 -2.98
C LEU A 395 -18.79 -10.66 -2.34
N TYR A 396 -19.10 -9.43 -2.77
CA TYR A 396 -20.18 -8.61 -2.21
C TYR A 396 -21.47 -8.61 -3.06
N GLU A 397 -21.47 -9.28 -4.22
CA GLU A 397 -22.66 -9.37 -5.07
C GLU A 397 -23.49 -10.60 -4.69
N LYS A 398 -24.72 -10.36 -4.18
CA LYS A 398 -25.79 -11.34 -3.87
C LYS A 398 -25.34 -12.70 -3.31
N SER A 399 -25.47 -12.80 -1.98
CA SER A 399 -25.45 -14.00 -1.15
C SER A 399 -25.86 -15.31 -1.84
N GLY A 400 -24.90 -16.23 -2.05
CA GLY A 400 -25.16 -17.67 -2.14
C GLY A 400 -24.32 -18.44 -3.17
N GLU A 401 -23.95 -17.85 -4.30
CA GLU A 401 -23.33 -18.61 -5.40
C GLU A 401 -21.79 -18.47 -5.39
N MET A 402 -21.08 -19.59 -5.38
CA MET A 402 -19.62 -19.66 -5.54
C MET A 402 -19.28 -19.67 -7.04
N VAL A 403 -19.13 -18.49 -7.64
CA VAL A 403 -18.71 -18.34 -9.04
C VAL A 403 -17.24 -17.94 -9.09
N TYR A 404 -16.46 -18.66 -9.90
CA TYR A 404 -15.05 -18.29 -10.14
C TYR A 404 -14.98 -17.05 -11.03
N SER A 405 -14.40 -15.97 -10.52
CA SER A 405 -14.28 -14.69 -11.23
C SER A 405 -12.99 -13.93 -10.91
N THR A 406 -12.06 -14.55 -10.17
CA THR A 406 -10.70 -14.02 -9.94
C THR A 406 -9.95 -13.73 -11.26
N ASN A 407 -10.27 -14.45 -12.34
CA ASN A 407 -9.72 -14.20 -13.66
C ASN A 407 -10.02 -12.79 -14.19
N GLU A 408 -11.13 -12.15 -13.79
CA GLU A 408 -11.47 -10.81 -14.27
C GLU A 408 -10.49 -9.76 -13.73
N ALA A 409 -10.11 -9.88 -12.46
CA ALA A 409 -9.07 -9.03 -11.87
C ALA A 409 -7.69 -9.29 -12.53
N PHE A 410 -7.39 -10.55 -12.82
CA PHE A 410 -6.16 -10.93 -13.51
C PHE A 410 -6.12 -10.43 -14.97
N ASP A 411 -7.22 -10.50 -15.70
CA ASP A 411 -7.32 -9.97 -17.07
C ASP A 411 -7.21 -8.44 -17.08
N TYR A 412 -7.83 -7.77 -16.09
CA TYR A 412 -7.70 -6.33 -15.93
C TYR A 412 -6.25 -5.90 -15.73
N ILE A 413 -5.52 -6.49 -14.78
CA ILE A 413 -4.12 -6.11 -14.52
C ILE A 413 -3.22 -6.42 -15.72
N ASN A 414 -3.46 -7.52 -16.44
CA ASN A 414 -2.70 -7.85 -17.65
C ASN A 414 -3.00 -6.94 -18.84
N ALA A 415 -4.15 -6.26 -18.84
CA ALA A 415 -4.48 -5.27 -19.85
C ALA A 415 -3.79 -3.92 -19.60
N ILE A 416 -3.29 -3.66 -18.39
CA ILE A 416 -2.52 -2.44 -18.07
C ILE A 416 -1.19 -2.46 -18.83
N THR A 417 -0.86 -1.33 -19.45
CA THR A 417 0.38 -1.15 -20.20
C THR A 417 1.58 -1.36 -19.27
N SER A 418 2.51 -2.21 -19.69
CA SER A 418 3.81 -2.41 -19.03
C SER A 418 4.88 -1.73 -19.87
N GLU A 419 5.64 -0.82 -19.27
CA GLU A 419 6.67 -0.02 -19.92
C GLU A 419 8.03 -0.71 -20.04
N ALA A 420 8.18 -1.89 -19.41
CA ALA A 420 9.46 -2.59 -19.34
C ALA A 420 9.31 -4.11 -19.34
N THR A 421 10.34 -4.80 -19.84
CA THR A 421 10.49 -6.24 -19.68
C THR A 421 11.46 -6.57 -18.56
N VAL A 422 11.23 -7.71 -17.91
CA VAL A 422 12.11 -8.30 -16.91
C VAL A 422 12.47 -9.71 -17.38
N GLY A 423 13.73 -10.07 -17.22
CA GLY A 423 14.22 -11.43 -17.35
C GLY A 423 15.16 -11.76 -16.22
N ILE A 424 15.19 -13.03 -15.82
CA ILE A 424 16.05 -13.50 -14.74
C ILE A 424 16.79 -14.77 -15.20
N ASP A 425 18.08 -14.81 -14.91
CA ASP A 425 18.92 -15.99 -14.98
C ASP A 425 19.49 -16.22 -13.58
N ALA A 426 19.42 -17.45 -13.10
CA ALA A 426 19.95 -17.80 -11.80
C ALA A 426 20.52 -19.21 -11.83
N ARG A 427 21.67 -19.38 -11.18
CA ARG A 427 22.37 -20.67 -11.11
C ARG A 427 23.02 -20.85 -9.75
N TRP A 428 23.15 -22.10 -9.33
CA TRP A 428 23.95 -22.45 -8.17
C TRP A 428 25.40 -21.98 -8.37
N HIS A 429 25.93 -21.25 -7.39
CA HIS A 429 27.30 -20.74 -7.43
C HIS A 429 28.32 -21.89 -7.34
N SER A 430 27.98 -22.91 -6.54
CA SER A 430 28.77 -24.14 -6.37
C SER A 430 27.86 -25.33 -6.02
N ASP A 431 28.41 -26.55 -6.12
CA ASP A 431 27.70 -27.80 -5.76
C ASP A 431 27.28 -27.88 -4.28
N GLU A 432 27.78 -26.97 -3.42
CA GLU A 432 27.39 -26.91 -2.00
C GLU A 432 25.92 -26.48 -1.81
N GLY A 433 25.36 -25.80 -2.82
CA GLY A 433 23.96 -25.40 -2.85
C GLY A 433 23.57 -24.41 -1.73
N THR A 434 24.52 -23.60 -1.27
CA THR A 434 24.31 -22.58 -0.23
C THR A 434 24.20 -21.18 -0.79
N THR A 435 24.57 -20.98 -2.06
CA THR A 435 24.58 -19.67 -2.72
C THR A 435 24.13 -19.79 -4.17
N ILE A 436 23.48 -18.73 -4.67
CA ILE A 436 23.02 -18.62 -6.06
C ILE A 436 23.53 -17.33 -6.68
N ASP A 437 24.09 -17.43 -7.89
CA ASP A 437 24.39 -16.27 -8.74
C ASP A 437 23.13 -15.90 -9.52
N VAL A 438 22.83 -14.61 -9.57
CA VAL A 438 21.61 -14.06 -10.15
C VAL A 438 21.97 -12.91 -11.09
N ASP A 439 21.46 -12.97 -12.31
CA ASP A 439 21.48 -11.89 -13.29
C ASP A 439 20.03 -11.51 -13.64
N VAL A 440 19.60 -10.31 -13.26
CA VAL A 440 18.31 -9.75 -13.68
C VAL A 440 18.54 -8.75 -14.79
N THR A 441 17.88 -8.95 -15.92
CA THR A 441 17.93 -8.04 -17.07
C THR A 441 16.61 -7.29 -17.20
N THR A 442 16.67 -5.96 -17.26
CA THR A 442 15.52 -5.09 -17.52
C THR A 442 15.69 -4.35 -18.83
N THR A 443 14.60 -4.08 -19.55
CA THR A 443 14.62 -3.26 -20.77
C THR A 443 13.37 -2.41 -20.85
N PHE A 444 13.55 -1.09 -20.78
CA PHE A 444 12.48 -0.11 -20.86
C PHE A 444 12.17 0.28 -22.31
N LEU A 445 10.92 0.64 -22.57
CA LEU A 445 10.40 0.98 -23.90
C LEU A 445 10.37 2.49 -24.20
N TYR A 446 11.00 3.30 -23.33
CA TYR A 446 11.06 4.76 -23.41
C TYR A 446 12.39 5.29 -22.83
N ASP A 447 12.69 6.57 -23.10
CA ASP A 447 13.84 7.28 -22.53
C ASP A 447 13.41 8.08 -21.28
N ARG A 448 14.25 8.07 -20.24
CA ARG A 448 14.04 8.82 -19.00
C ARG A 448 15.37 9.20 -18.35
N GLU A 449 15.47 10.43 -17.86
CA GLU A 449 16.70 10.94 -17.23
C GLU A 449 16.96 10.35 -15.84
N ASP A 450 15.90 10.04 -15.10
CA ASP A 450 15.92 9.36 -13.81
C ASP A 450 15.50 7.88 -13.92
N ALA A 451 15.58 7.15 -12.80
CA ALA A 451 15.19 5.75 -12.71
C ALA A 451 14.40 5.50 -11.42
N PRO A 452 13.10 5.85 -11.37
CA PRO A 452 12.24 5.67 -10.20
C PRO A 452 11.74 4.22 -10.10
N TYR A 453 12.69 3.28 -10.23
CA TYR A 453 12.42 1.85 -10.23
C TYR A 453 13.47 1.12 -9.44
N HIS A 454 13.07 0.01 -8.85
CA HIS A 454 13.97 -0.92 -8.18
C HIS A 454 13.58 -2.36 -8.49
N LEU A 455 14.52 -3.26 -8.25
CA LEU A 455 14.29 -4.69 -8.27
C LEU A 455 14.04 -5.18 -6.85
N GLU A 456 13.17 -6.18 -6.74
CA GLU A 456 12.98 -7.00 -5.56
C GLU A 456 13.14 -8.47 -5.97
N LEU A 457 13.74 -9.29 -5.11
CA LEU A 457 13.97 -10.71 -5.35
C LEU A 457 13.27 -11.56 -4.31
N TYR A 458 12.63 -12.64 -4.74
CA TYR A 458 11.89 -13.56 -3.87
C TYR A 458 12.28 -15.00 -4.17
N LEU A 459 12.66 -15.73 -3.12
CA LEU A 459 12.86 -17.17 -3.18
C LEU A 459 11.57 -17.85 -2.72
N LYS A 460 11.05 -18.78 -3.53
CA LYS A 460 9.95 -19.65 -3.14
C LYS A 460 10.26 -21.12 -3.35
N GLU A 461 9.62 -21.96 -2.56
CA GLU A 461 9.68 -23.41 -2.67
C GLU A 461 8.33 -23.96 -3.13
N SER A 462 8.35 -24.74 -4.22
CA SER A 462 7.15 -25.27 -4.84
C SER A 462 7.47 -26.55 -5.63
N PRO A 463 6.96 -27.73 -5.22
CA PRO A 463 6.17 -28.00 -4.02
C PRO A 463 7.00 -28.12 -2.72
N ILE A 464 6.34 -28.05 -1.57
CA ILE A 464 6.87 -28.45 -0.26
C ILE A 464 5.92 -29.44 0.43
N GLN A 465 6.45 -30.59 0.83
CA GLN A 465 5.69 -31.66 1.49
C GLN A 465 5.65 -31.40 3.00
N ALA A 466 4.46 -31.16 3.54
CA ALA A 466 4.23 -31.12 4.98
C ALA A 466 4.38 -32.52 5.59
N VAL A 467 4.73 -32.59 6.87
CA VAL A 467 4.82 -33.87 7.58
C VAL A 467 3.44 -34.47 7.88
N GLY A 468 3.38 -35.81 7.94
CA GLY A 468 2.17 -36.57 8.27
C GLY A 468 1.99 -36.76 9.77
N LYS A 469 0.86 -37.37 10.20
CA LYS A 469 0.53 -37.59 11.64
C LYS A 469 1.53 -38.42 12.44
N ASP A 470 2.45 -39.10 11.76
CA ASP A 470 3.50 -39.89 12.39
C ASP A 470 4.68 -39.03 12.90
N ASP A 471 4.72 -37.73 12.56
CA ASP A 471 5.72 -36.76 13.02
C ASP A 471 5.16 -35.88 14.14
N ASP A 472 5.91 -35.65 15.22
CA ASP A 472 5.43 -34.87 16.38
C ASP A 472 5.08 -33.40 16.04
N ASN A 473 5.61 -32.84 14.95
CA ASN A 473 5.33 -31.48 14.48
C ASN A 473 4.12 -31.37 13.53
N TRP A 474 3.45 -32.49 13.20
CA TRP A 474 2.40 -32.53 12.17
C TRP A 474 1.28 -31.50 12.32
N TRP A 475 0.95 -31.16 13.57
CA TRP A 475 -0.11 -30.21 13.87
C TRP A 475 0.22 -28.80 13.38
N ASN A 476 1.48 -28.37 13.49
CA ASN A 476 1.91 -27.02 13.11
C ASN A 476 1.96 -26.84 11.59
N GLU A 477 2.23 -27.93 10.85
CA GLU A 477 2.34 -27.92 9.39
C GLU A 477 1.02 -28.23 8.66
N ALA A 478 -0.01 -28.68 9.39
CA ALA A 478 -1.29 -29.06 8.82
C ALA A 478 -2.09 -27.85 8.31
N ILE A 479 -3.03 -28.13 7.40
CA ILE A 479 -3.99 -27.14 6.93
C ILE A 479 -5.30 -27.26 7.69
N SER A 480 -5.80 -26.12 8.18
CA SER A 480 -7.18 -25.97 8.62
C SER A 480 -8.13 -25.84 7.43
N ASN A 481 -9.19 -26.64 7.43
CA ASN A 481 -10.15 -26.75 6.34
C ASN A 481 -11.58 -26.58 6.85
N ALA A 482 -12.15 -25.41 6.61
CA ALA A 482 -13.52 -25.06 7.00
C ALA A 482 -14.59 -25.65 6.08
N TYR A 483 -14.21 -26.23 4.94
CA TYR A 483 -15.16 -26.85 3.99
C TYR A 483 -15.45 -28.31 4.33
N SER A 484 -14.73 -28.91 5.27
CA SER A 484 -14.90 -30.30 5.69
C SER A 484 -16.35 -30.59 6.11
N GLY A 485 -16.99 -31.53 5.41
CA GLY A 485 -18.37 -31.93 5.67
C GLY A 485 -19.43 -30.87 5.36
N SER A 486 -19.10 -29.84 4.55
CA SER A 486 -20.09 -28.86 4.11
C SER A 486 -21.28 -29.53 3.40
N GLU A 487 -22.49 -29.12 3.76
CA GLU A 487 -23.74 -29.53 3.09
C GLU A 487 -24.16 -28.51 2.01
N GLU A 488 -23.42 -27.42 1.85
CA GLU A 488 -23.66 -26.42 0.80
C GLU A 488 -23.29 -26.98 -0.59
N GLU A 489 -24.06 -26.61 -1.61
CA GLU A 489 -23.71 -26.92 -3.00
C GLU A 489 -22.54 -26.03 -3.43
N LEU A 490 -21.34 -26.61 -3.40
CA LEU A 490 -20.09 -25.95 -3.80
C LEU A 490 -19.64 -26.45 -5.19
N PRO A 491 -18.82 -25.65 -5.90
CA PRO A 491 -18.19 -26.09 -7.15
C PRO A 491 -17.34 -27.35 -6.96
N GLU A 492 -17.25 -28.19 -7.99
CA GLU A 492 -16.57 -29.51 -7.97
C GLU A 492 -15.11 -29.42 -7.49
N GLU A 493 -14.41 -28.32 -7.76
CA GLU A 493 -13.05 -28.09 -7.28
C GLU A 493 -12.91 -28.07 -5.74
N PHE A 494 -14.01 -27.91 -4.99
CA PHE A 494 -14.04 -28.01 -3.53
C PHE A 494 -14.27 -29.44 -3.03
N ASP A 495 -14.69 -30.38 -3.88
CA ASP A 495 -15.13 -31.73 -3.47
C ASP A 495 -14.10 -32.45 -2.60
N TRP A 496 -12.82 -32.36 -2.96
CA TRP A 496 -11.75 -32.97 -2.17
C TRP A 496 -11.68 -32.37 -0.75
N PHE A 497 -11.81 -31.05 -0.62
CA PHE A 497 -11.81 -30.38 0.67
C PHE A 497 -13.09 -30.67 1.47
N VAL A 498 -14.24 -30.82 0.81
CA VAL A 498 -15.48 -31.24 1.47
C VAL A 498 -15.36 -32.65 2.06
N GLN A 499 -14.72 -33.57 1.32
CA GLN A 499 -14.51 -34.95 1.76
C GLN A 499 -13.34 -35.12 2.74
N ALA A 500 -12.39 -34.18 2.73
CA ALA A 500 -11.24 -34.20 3.63
C ALA A 500 -11.65 -33.90 5.08
N VAL A 501 -10.78 -34.28 6.01
CA VAL A 501 -10.92 -33.97 7.43
C VAL A 501 -10.72 -32.47 7.71
N PRO A 502 -11.22 -31.93 8.84
CA PRO A 502 -11.10 -30.50 9.16
C PRO A 502 -9.65 -30.02 9.34
N ILE A 503 -8.74 -30.91 9.71
CA ILE A 503 -7.31 -30.64 9.84
C ILE A 503 -6.57 -31.64 8.96
N ILE A 504 -5.95 -31.14 7.90
CA ILE A 504 -5.34 -31.93 6.84
C ILE A 504 -3.82 -32.03 7.09
N PRO A 505 -3.31 -33.15 7.61
CA PRO A 505 -1.87 -33.40 7.72
C PRO A 505 -1.26 -33.75 6.36
N GLY A 506 0.05 -33.61 6.21
CA GLY A 506 0.77 -34.14 5.06
C GLY A 506 0.37 -33.51 3.72
N TYR A 507 -0.18 -32.30 3.74
CA TYR A 507 -0.53 -31.58 2.52
C TYR A 507 0.72 -31.15 1.75
N ILE A 508 0.61 -31.05 0.42
CA ILE A 508 1.68 -30.54 -0.45
C ILE A 508 1.39 -29.07 -0.73
N PHE A 509 2.14 -28.17 -0.10
CA PHE A 509 2.02 -26.74 -0.35
C PHE A 509 2.76 -26.37 -1.63
N GLU A 510 2.27 -25.34 -2.30
CA GLU A 510 2.89 -24.76 -3.48
C GLU A 510 3.20 -23.28 -3.21
N ASN A 511 4.20 -22.77 -3.94
CA ASN A 511 4.59 -21.38 -3.97
C ASN A 511 4.97 -20.74 -2.62
N VAL A 512 5.40 -21.50 -1.61
CA VAL A 512 5.70 -20.94 -0.27
C VAL A 512 6.94 -20.04 -0.35
N VAL A 513 6.80 -18.76 -0.03
CA VAL A 513 7.94 -17.82 0.02
C VAL A 513 8.85 -18.21 1.18
N ARG A 514 10.16 -18.27 0.93
CA ARG A 514 11.17 -18.68 1.92
C ARG A 514 12.14 -17.56 2.31
N ALA A 515 12.38 -16.60 1.42
CA ALA A 515 13.21 -15.43 1.67
C ALA A 515 12.94 -14.32 0.66
N CYS A 516 13.30 -13.09 1.03
CA CYS A 516 13.11 -11.90 0.20
C CYS A 516 14.34 -11.00 0.28
N TRP A 517 14.67 -10.30 -0.81
CA TRP A 517 15.70 -9.26 -0.82
C TRP A 517 15.13 -7.98 -1.41
N GLY A 518 15.21 -6.89 -0.62
CA GLY A 518 14.68 -5.58 -1.00
C GLY A 518 13.15 -5.49 -1.01
N ALA A 519 12.44 -6.36 -0.29
CA ALA A 519 10.99 -6.29 -0.21
C ALA A 519 10.52 -4.91 0.28
N LEU A 520 9.61 -4.25 -0.47
CA LEU A 520 9.10 -2.89 -0.27
C LEU A 520 10.11 -1.75 -0.44
N THR A 521 11.37 -1.93 -0.02
CA THR A 521 12.39 -0.88 -0.04
C THR A 521 13.18 -0.84 -1.33
N GLY A 522 13.19 -1.95 -2.07
CA GLY A 522 14.04 -2.16 -3.22
C GLY A 522 15.48 -2.52 -2.88
N ILE A 523 16.18 -2.98 -3.92
CA ILE A 523 17.62 -3.18 -3.92
C ILE A 523 18.28 -1.93 -4.50
N ASP A 524 19.07 -1.24 -3.68
CA ASP A 524 19.75 -0.01 -4.09
C ASP A 524 20.65 -0.22 -5.31
N GLY A 525 20.51 0.67 -6.30
CA GLY A 525 21.31 0.65 -7.52
C GLY A 525 20.98 -0.48 -8.49
N SER A 526 19.87 -1.21 -8.29
CA SER A 526 19.46 -2.30 -9.16
C SER A 526 19.00 -1.84 -10.56
N ILE A 527 18.59 -0.58 -10.70
CA ILE A 527 18.26 0.07 -11.97
C ILE A 527 19.07 1.35 -12.07
N MET A 528 19.70 1.59 -13.22
CA MET A 528 20.58 2.73 -13.43
C MET A 528 19.90 3.81 -14.27
N ALA A 529 20.08 5.07 -13.83
CA ALA A 529 19.77 6.26 -14.63
C ALA A 529 20.98 6.68 -15.49
N PRO A 530 20.76 7.27 -16.67
CA PRO A 530 19.47 7.44 -17.32
C PRO A 530 18.95 6.11 -17.89
N ILE A 531 17.63 5.97 -17.94
CA ILE A 531 16.98 4.90 -18.70
C ILE A 531 17.07 5.25 -20.18
N VAL A 532 17.71 4.36 -20.95
CA VAL A 532 17.81 4.48 -22.40
C VAL A 532 16.90 3.46 -23.05
N LYS A 533 16.01 3.93 -23.92
CA LYS A 533 15.00 3.12 -24.61
C LYS A 533 15.64 1.93 -25.34
N ASN A 534 15.06 0.75 -25.13
CA ASN A 534 15.47 -0.53 -25.74
C ASN A 534 16.92 -0.96 -25.44
N VAL A 535 17.61 -0.33 -24.47
CA VAL A 535 18.94 -0.76 -24.02
C VAL A 535 18.78 -1.60 -22.76
N PRO A 536 19.14 -2.90 -22.80
CA PRO A 536 19.10 -3.73 -21.62
C PRO A 536 20.10 -3.27 -20.55
N GLN A 537 19.66 -3.30 -19.30
CA GLN A 537 20.53 -3.15 -18.13
C GLN A 537 20.49 -4.47 -17.35
N THR A 538 21.62 -4.84 -16.75
CA THR A 538 21.74 -6.09 -15.98
C THR A 538 22.22 -5.78 -14.57
N TYR A 539 21.44 -6.23 -13.58
CA TYR A 539 21.84 -6.27 -12.18
C TYR A 539 22.31 -7.69 -11.84
N SER A 540 23.53 -7.79 -11.29
CA SER A 540 24.15 -9.06 -10.93
C SER A 540 24.42 -9.11 -9.43
N THR A 541 24.06 -10.21 -8.78
CA THR A 541 24.33 -10.44 -7.35
C THR A 541 24.51 -11.92 -7.05
N THR A 542 25.06 -12.22 -5.88
CA THR A 542 25.04 -13.56 -5.29
C THR A 542 24.17 -13.52 -4.04
N LEU A 543 23.23 -14.46 -3.91
CA LEU A 543 22.35 -14.58 -2.74
C LEU A 543 22.83 -15.75 -1.87
N ASP A 544 22.79 -15.56 -0.56
CA ASP A 544 23.14 -16.56 0.45
C ASP A 544 21.88 -17.22 0.99
N LEU A 545 21.87 -18.55 1.01
CA LEU A 545 20.78 -19.40 1.45
C LEU A 545 21.13 -20.21 2.71
N SER A 546 22.32 -20.01 3.30
CA SER A 546 22.83 -20.81 4.41
C SER A 546 21.93 -20.82 5.65
N GLU A 547 21.24 -19.71 5.92
CA GLU A 547 20.32 -19.54 7.04
C GLU A 547 18.84 -19.73 6.65
N ILE A 548 18.55 -20.11 5.40
CA ILE A 548 17.19 -20.33 4.91
C ILE A 548 16.83 -21.82 5.03
N ASP A 549 15.71 -22.13 5.69
CA ASP A 549 15.27 -23.50 5.95
C ASP A 549 14.69 -24.22 4.72
N ILE A 550 15.41 -24.43 3.61
CA ILE A 550 14.80 -25.13 2.46
C ILE A 550 14.67 -26.65 2.66
N ARG A 551 13.52 -27.23 2.30
CA ARG A 551 13.32 -28.70 2.41
C ARG A 551 13.88 -29.44 1.21
N ASP A 552 13.63 -28.94 0.01
CA ASP A 552 14.14 -29.51 -1.23
C ASP A 552 14.66 -28.41 -2.16
N LYS A 553 15.99 -28.36 -2.33
CA LYS A 553 16.67 -27.42 -3.22
C LYS A 553 16.24 -27.54 -4.68
N ASN A 554 15.72 -28.70 -5.10
CA ASN A 554 15.25 -28.90 -6.47
C ASN A 554 13.91 -28.22 -6.75
N ASN A 555 13.16 -27.85 -5.70
CA ASN A 555 11.85 -27.21 -5.79
C ASN A 555 11.94 -25.70 -5.63
N LEU A 556 13.14 -25.12 -5.73
CA LEU A 556 13.34 -23.68 -5.59
C LEU A 556 13.12 -22.92 -6.88
N HIS A 557 12.43 -21.80 -6.74
CA HIS A 557 12.19 -20.83 -7.79
C HIS A 557 12.60 -19.44 -7.30
N LEU A 558 13.28 -18.69 -8.15
CA LEU A 558 13.62 -17.30 -7.90
C LEU A 558 12.76 -16.39 -8.77
N VAL A 559 12.18 -15.37 -8.15
CA VAL A 559 11.34 -14.38 -8.80
C VAL A 559 12.02 -13.02 -8.70
N ALA A 560 12.10 -12.30 -9.82
CA ALA A 560 12.48 -10.90 -9.86
C ALA A 560 11.26 -10.04 -10.21
N MET A 561 11.05 -8.98 -9.43
CA MET A 561 9.98 -8.01 -9.63
C MET A 561 10.62 -6.65 -9.93
N LEU A 562 10.18 -6.01 -11.01
CA LEU A 562 10.48 -4.61 -11.27
C LEU A 562 9.34 -3.77 -10.70
N VAL A 563 9.66 -2.90 -9.74
CA VAL A 563 8.69 -2.13 -8.99
C VAL A 563 8.96 -0.64 -9.23
N ASN A 564 7.91 0.15 -9.42
CA ASN A 564 8.02 1.60 -9.55
C ASN A 564 8.06 2.28 -8.17
N GLU A 565 8.36 3.58 -8.14
CA GLU A 565 8.41 4.37 -6.88
C GLU A 565 7.08 4.36 -6.10
N GLY A 566 5.94 4.16 -6.78
CA GLY A 566 4.63 3.99 -6.15
C GLY A 566 4.42 2.63 -5.46
N GLY A 567 5.36 1.69 -5.61
CA GLY A 567 5.27 0.33 -5.06
C GLY A 567 4.46 -0.64 -5.90
N THR A 568 4.05 -0.26 -7.12
CA THR A 568 3.37 -1.14 -8.08
C THR A 568 4.37 -1.93 -8.90
N VAL A 569 4.05 -3.20 -9.16
CA VAL A 569 4.86 -4.09 -9.98
C VAL A 569 4.60 -3.78 -11.45
N VAL A 570 5.66 -3.40 -12.16
CA VAL A 570 5.63 -3.07 -13.58
C VAL A 570 5.63 -4.34 -14.43
N ASN A 571 6.48 -5.29 -14.05
CA ASN A 571 6.62 -6.60 -14.67
C ASN A 571 7.45 -7.52 -13.75
N ALA A 572 7.47 -8.82 -14.04
CA ALA A 572 8.23 -9.79 -13.28
C ALA A 572 8.73 -10.95 -14.15
N ALA A 573 9.68 -11.71 -13.61
CA ALA A 573 10.15 -12.96 -14.19
C ALA A 573 10.39 -13.99 -13.10
N GLU A 574 10.19 -15.27 -13.43
CA GLU A 574 10.49 -16.41 -12.56
C GLU A 574 11.46 -17.34 -13.30
N VAL A 575 12.38 -17.94 -12.54
CA VAL A 575 13.24 -19.04 -13.00
C VAL A 575 13.28 -20.15 -11.95
N SER A 576 13.24 -21.40 -12.39
CA SER A 576 13.47 -22.56 -11.52
C SER A 576 14.97 -22.82 -11.41
N LEU A 577 15.49 -22.98 -10.19
CA LEU A 577 16.92 -23.24 -9.96
C LEU A 577 17.33 -24.68 -10.32
N GLY A 578 16.38 -25.61 -10.37
CA GLY A 578 16.64 -27.01 -10.70
C GLY A 578 17.63 -27.70 -9.74
N ASN A 579 18.32 -28.72 -10.23
CA ASN A 579 19.17 -29.57 -9.39
C ASN A 579 20.49 -28.89 -9.00
N ALA A 580 20.78 -28.87 -7.69
CA ALA A 580 22.00 -28.28 -7.12
C ALA A 580 23.32 -28.94 -7.58
N THR A 581 23.27 -30.19 -8.08
CA THR A 581 24.47 -30.97 -8.46
C THR A 581 24.85 -30.84 -9.95
N SER A 582 24.24 -29.91 -10.68
CA SER A 582 24.46 -29.73 -12.12
C SER A 582 24.81 -28.28 -12.45
N ILE A 583 26.08 -27.93 -12.25
CA ILE A 583 26.67 -26.62 -12.62
C ILE A 583 26.48 -26.29 -14.12
N GLU A 584 26.19 -27.28 -14.98
CA GLU A 584 26.11 -27.11 -16.45
C GLU A 584 24.69 -27.13 -17.06
N SER A 585 23.62 -27.35 -16.29
CA SER A 585 22.28 -27.36 -16.90
C SER A 585 21.68 -25.95 -16.92
N ILE A 586 21.95 -25.19 -17.98
CA ILE A 586 21.17 -24.01 -18.35
C ILE A 586 19.73 -24.51 -18.66
N LYS A 587 18.84 -24.49 -17.67
CA LYS A 587 17.40 -24.65 -17.89
C LYS A 587 16.78 -23.28 -18.20
N GLU A 588 15.67 -23.30 -18.93
CA GLU A 588 15.10 -22.18 -19.70
C GLU A 588 15.21 -20.81 -19.00
N SER A 589 16.25 -20.05 -19.34
CA SER A 589 16.36 -18.64 -18.99
C SER A 589 15.14 -17.90 -19.53
N THR A 590 14.39 -17.21 -18.68
CA THR A 590 13.40 -16.23 -19.13
C THR A 590 14.16 -14.99 -19.59
N LYS A 591 14.78 -15.06 -20.77
CA LYS A 591 15.41 -13.89 -21.38
C LYS A 591 14.34 -12.82 -21.53
N ALA A 592 14.65 -11.59 -21.10
CA ALA A 592 13.82 -10.43 -21.36
C ALA A 592 13.40 -10.48 -22.83
N ILE A 593 12.08 -10.55 -23.07
CA ILE A 593 11.55 -10.62 -24.43
C ILE A 593 11.83 -9.26 -25.05
N VAL A 594 12.99 -9.10 -25.71
CA VAL A 594 13.25 -7.93 -26.53
C VAL A 594 12.11 -7.91 -27.54
N PRO A 595 11.29 -6.84 -27.57
CA PRO A 595 10.19 -6.79 -28.49
C PRO A 595 10.74 -7.05 -29.89
N ASP A 596 10.15 -8.00 -30.62
CA ASP A 596 10.63 -8.47 -31.91
C ASP A 596 10.62 -7.36 -32.97
N GLN A 597 11.59 -6.45 -32.91
CA GLN A 597 11.84 -5.44 -33.93
C GLN A 597 12.61 -6.11 -35.05
N ILE A 598 12.01 -6.08 -36.23
CA ILE A 598 12.57 -6.64 -37.44
C ILE A 598 13.04 -5.47 -38.28
N TYR A 599 14.31 -5.47 -38.66
CA TYR A 599 14.88 -4.43 -39.50
C TYR A 599 15.24 -5.00 -40.85
N ASN A 600 15.09 -4.22 -41.92
CA ASN A 600 15.74 -4.56 -43.18
C ASN A 600 17.26 -4.37 -43.08
N LEU A 601 18.01 -4.78 -44.12
CA LEU A 601 19.49 -4.65 -44.16
C LEU A 601 19.99 -3.19 -44.13
N ARG A 602 19.10 -2.20 -44.21
CA ARG A 602 19.42 -0.76 -44.10
C ARG A 602 19.09 -0.19 -42.71
N GLY A 603 18.67 -1.04 -41.76
CA GLY A 603 18.32 -0.61 -40.41
C GLY A 603 16.94 0.05 -40.28
N ILE A 604 16.05 -0.13 -41.26
CA ILE A 604 14.67 0.40 -41.21
C ILE A 604 13.76 -0.68 -40.62
N GLU A 605 13.00 -0.33 -39.58
CA GLU A 605 12.02 -1.22 -38.94
C GLU A 605 10.90 -1.62 -39.93
N MET A 606 10.49 -2.88 -39.90
CA MET A 606 9.49 -3.47 -40.79
C MET A 606 8.69 -4.58 -40.11
N LYS A 607 7.51 -4.91 -40.65
CA LYS A 607 6.76 -6.12 -40.28
C LYS A 607 7.31 -7.34 -41.04
N THR A 608 7.08 -8.55 -40.52
CA THR A 608 7.66 -9.79 -41.04
C THR A 608 7.22 -10.09 -42.50
N GLU A 609 8.07 -9.81 -43.49
CA GLU A 609 7.87 -10.17 -44.90
C GLU A 609 8.83 -11.30 -45.35
N LYS A 610 8.59 -11.88 -46.53
CA LYS A 610 9.55 -12.82 -47.16
C LYS A 610 10.82 -12.06 -47.53
N GLY A 611 11.99 -12.59 -47.17
CA GLY A 611 13.28 -11.96 -47.47
C GLY A 611 14.32 -12.07 -46.36
N ILE A 612 15.39 -11.28 -46.49
CA ILE A 612 16.50 -11.18 -45.53
C ILE A 612 16.25 -9.99 -44.60
N TYR A 613 16.30 -10.21 -43.29
CA TYR A 613 16.07 -9.18 -42.27
C TYR A 613 16.97 -9.41 -41.04
N ILE A 614 17.05 -8.42 -40.16
CA ILE A 614 17.76 -8.47 -38.89
C ILE A 614 16.73 -8.59 -37.77
N LYS A 615 16.87 -9.61 -36.92
CA LYS A 615 16.01 -9.84 -35.74
C LYS A 615 16.90 -10.25 -34.56
N GLY A 616 16.83 -9.52 -33.45
CA GLY A 616 17.68 -9.76 -32.28
C GLY A 616 19.17 -9.72 -32.61
N GLY A 617 19.61 -8.75 -33.43
CA GLY A 617 21.01 -8.58 -33.85
C GLY A 617 21.56 -9.63 -34.81
N LYS A 618 20.73 -10.58 -35.29
CA LYS A 618 21.15 -11.63 -36.23
C LYS A 618 20.44 -11.50 -37.58
N VAL A 619 21.16 -11.73 -38.66
CA VAL A 619 20.58 -11.85 -40.01
C VAL A 619 19.76 -13.14 -40.08
N ARG A 620 18.53 -13.04 -40.55
CA ARG A 620 17.55 -14.12 -40.70
C ARG A 620 16.98 -14.10 -42.12
N ILE A 621 16.59 -15.28 -42.61
CA ILE A 621 15.98 -15.47 -43.93
C ILE A 621 14.63 -16.13 -43.71
N LYS A 622 13.55 -15.53 -44.25
CA LYS A 622 12.20 -16.12 -44.27
C LYS A 622 11.80 -16.36 -45.73
N ASN A 623 11.61 -17.64 -46.07
CA ASN A 623 11.27 -18.11 -47.42
C ASN A 623 9.78 -17.95 -47.76
#